data_AF-A0A7L4HK54-F1
#
_entry.id   AF-A0A7L4HK54-F1
#
_cell.length_a   1.000
_cell.length_b   1.000
_cell.length_c   1.000
_cell.angle_alpha   90.00
_cell.angle_beta   90.00
_cell.angle_gamma   90.00
#
_symmetry.space_group_name_H-M   'P 1'
#
loop_
_entity.id
_entity.type
_entity.pdbx_description
1 polymer ?
#
loop_
_entity_poly.entity_id
_entity_poly.type
_entity_poly.pdbx_seq_one_letter_code
_entity_poly.pdbx_strand_id
1 'polypeptide(L)'
;LQIAVQALQLAELFHSEGGPAEVEEDCCREAVLADEHFQNRSRFEKLAEFCRLVGRDCLGLFIMFGVPGKPKDIRGVMLDSVVKEEQKCRLSGRNALRQFVTSTDSFLPTKDMLESCLGAKNGPKEVGNVYISFL
;
A
#
# COMPACT_ATOMS: atom_id res chain seq x y z
N LEU A 1 0.88 17.36 3.41
CA LEU A 1 0.36 16.07 2.91
C LEU A 1 1.41 15.45 1.98
N GLN A 2 1.82 14.22 2.28
CA GLN A 2 2.75 13.39 1.53
C GLN A 2 2.08 12.03 1.31
N ILE A 3 2.36 11.40 0.16
CA ILE A 3 1.87 10.06 -0.13
C ILE A 3 3.09 9.17 -0.39
N ALA A 4 3.31 8.19 0.49
CA ALA A 4 4.29 7.14 0.29
C ALA A 4 3.65 6.03 -0.53
N VAL A 5 4.28 5.66 -1.64
CA VAL A 5 3.69 4.74 -2.62
C VAL A 5 4.50 3.47 -2.70
N GLN A 6 3.80 2.34 -2.72
CA GLN A 6 4.40 1.05 -3.05
C GLN A 6 3.64 0.41 -4.22
N ALA A 7 4.36 0.19 -5.32
CA ALA A 7 3.84 -0.46 -6.52
C ALA A 7 4.07 -1.98 -6.48
N LEU A 8 3.05 -2.74 -6.87
CA LEU A 8 3.03 -4.20 -6.76
C LEU A 8 2.23 -4.83 -7.90
N GLN A 9 2.74 -5.88 -8.54
CA GLN A 9 1.89 -6.80 -9.29
C GLN A 9 1.10 -7.67 -8.32
N LEU A 10 -0.18 -7.92 -8.59
CA LEU A 10 -0.98 -8.77 -7.71
C LEU A 10 -0.39 -10.17 -7.58
N ALA A 11 0.24 -10.69 -8.65
CA ALA A 11 0.96 -11.96 -8.65
C ALA A 11 2.02 -12.05 -7.54
N GLU A 12 2.68 -10.94 -7.20
CA GLU A 12 3.70 -10.90 -6.14
C GLU A 12 3.09 -11.16 -4.74
N LEU A 13 1.80 -10.89 -4.54
CA LEU A 13 1.12 -11.23 -3.28
C LEU A 13 0.95 -12.74 -3.07
N PHE A 14 1.07 -13.54 -4.14
CA PHE A 14 0.98 -14.99 -4.10
C PHE A 14 2.33 -15.66 -3.87
N HIS A 15 3.43 -14.93 -4.05
CA HIS A 15 4.78 -15.43 -3.87
C HIS A 15 5.26 -15.11 -2.45
N SER A 16 6.12 -15.96 -1.88
CA SER A 16 6.79 -15.63 -0.62
C SER A 16 7.75 -14.47 -0.86
N GLU A 17 7.87 -13.52 0.07
CA GLU A 17 8.87 -12.43 0.03
C GLU A 17 10.28 -12.98 0.30
N GLY A 18 10.71 -13.97 -0.49
CA GLY A 18 11.96 -14.72 -0.34
C GLY A 18 12.73 -14.82 -1.65
N GLY A 19 12.59 -13.81 -2.53
CA GLY A 19 13.55 -13.61 -3.60
C GLY A 19 14.71 -12.78 -3.07
N PRO A 20 15.97 -13.04 -3.50
CA PRO A 20 17.07 -12.14 -3.19
C PRO A 20 16.65 -10.74 -3.64
N ALA A 21 16.77 -9.76 -2.75
CA ALA A 21 16.73 -8.36 -3.16
C ALA A 21 17.72 -8.25 -4.32
N GLU A 22 17.27 -7.79 -5.48
CA GLU A 22 18.19 -7.48 -6.57
C GLU A 22 19.15 -6.44 -5.99
N VAL A 23 20.39 -6.87 -5.76
CA VAL A 23 21.45 -6.04 -5.22
C VAL A 23 21.82 -5.08 -6.35
N GLU A 24 21.06 -4.00 -6.47
CA GLU A 24 21.45 -2.88 -7.32
C GLU A 24 22.60 -2.17 -6.62
N GLU A 25 23.78 -2.39 -7.17
CA GLU A 25 25.09 -2.00 -6.67
C GLU A 25 25.26 -0.48 -6.74
N ASP A 26 24.88 0.21 -5.66
CA ASP A 26 25.55 1.42 -5.08
C ASP A 26 24.91 1.75 -3.72
N CYS A 27 25.04 0.86 -2.73
CA CYS A 27 24.41 1.08 -1.43
C CYS A 27 25.26 2.01 -0.55
N CYS A 28 24.81 3.25 -0.38
CA CYS A 28 25.28 4.13 0.70
C CYS A 28 25.11 3.43 2.06
N ARG A 29 25.94 3.76 3.06
CA ARG A 29 25.94 3.12 4.39
C ARG A 29 24.54 3.13 5.03
N GLU A 30 23.79 4.20 4.81
CA GLU A 30 22.43 4.40 5.27
C GLU A 30 21.45 3.38 4.70
N ALA A 31 21.60 2.99 3.42
CA ALA A 31 20.76 1.99 2.78
C ALA A 31 20.99 0.60 3.38
N VAL A 32 22.27 0.25 3.63
CA VAL A 32 22.63 -1.02 4.29
C VAL A 32 22.03 -1.10 5.70
N LEU A 33 22.17 -0.03 6.49
CA LEU A 33 21.62 0.04 7.85
C LEU A 33 20.08 -0.02 7.87
N ALA A 34 19.43 0.63 6.90
CA ALA A 34 17.99 0.56 6.75
C ALA A 34 17.54 -0.87 6.40
N ASP A 35 18.22 -1.52 5.46
CA ASP A 35 17.92 -2.90 5.11
C ASP A 35 18.08 -3.84 6.30
N GLU A 36 19.20 -3.76 7.02
CA GLU A 36 19.43 -4.52 8.26
C GLU A 36 18.31 -4.34 9.29
N HIS A 37 17.92 -3.08 9.55
CA HIS A 37 16.85 -2.76 10.50
C HIS A 37 15.48 -3.29 10.05
N PHE A 38 15.25 -3.42 8.74
CA PHE A 38 13.98 -3.81 8.16
C PHE A 38 13.95 -5.22 7.56
N GLN A 39 15.00 -6.04 7.68
CA GLN A 39 15.06 -7.36 7.04
C GLN A 39 13.93 -8.29 7.43
N ASN A 40 13.48 -8.23 8.69
CA ASN A 40 12.39 -9.07 9.20
C ASN A 40 11.00 -8.44 9.02
N ARG A 41 10.90 -7.26 8.37
CA ARG A 41 9.64 -6.58 8.11
C ARG A 41 9.21 -6.85 6.68
N SER A 42 7.95 -7.27 6.54
CA SER A 42 7.29 -7.34 5.24
C SER A 42 7.24 -5.97 4.57
N ARG A 43 7.08 -5.93 3.25
CA ARG A 43 6.98 -4.65 2.55
C ARG A 43 5.83 -3.77 3.07
N PHE A 44 4.74 -4.40 3.51
CA PHE A 44 3.62 -3.72 4.16
C PHE A 44 4.05 -3.00 5.46
N GLU A 45 4.75 -3.72 6.34
CA GLU A 45 5.25 -3.17 7.61
C GLU A 45 6.30 -2.08 7.37
N LYS A 46 7.11 -2.20 6.31
CA LYS A 46 8.05 -1.15 5.89
C LYS A 46 7.31 0.13 5.49
N LEU A 47 6.25 0.04 4.66
CA LEU A 47 5.46 1.21 4.28
C LEU A 47 4.76 1.86 5.47
N ALA A 48 4.18 1.06 6.36
CA ALA A 48 3.51 1.54 7.56
C ALA A 48 4.49 2.26 8.51
N GLU A 49 5.66 1.68 8.74
CA GLU A 49 6.70 2.30 9.55
C GLU A 49 7.24 3.58 8.92
N PHE A 50 7.45 3.58 7.59
CA PHE A 50 7.90 4.77 6.87
C PHE A 50 6.92 5.93 7.08
N CYS A 51 5.61 5.70 6.88
CA CYS A 51 4.60 6.73 7.09
C CYS A 51 4.62 7.25 8.53
N ARG A 52 4.77 6.34 9.50
CA ARG A 52 4.88 6.68 10.93
C ARG A 52 6.09 7.56 11.23
N LEU A 53 7.25 7.29 10.61
CA LEU A 53 8.50 8.04 10.80
C LEU A 53 8.45 9.43 10.16
N VAL A 54 7.81 9.56 8.98
CA VAL A 54 7.61 10.88 8.33
C VAL A 54 6.66 11.76 9.13
N GLY A 55 5.63 11.16 9.73
CA GLY A 55 4.69 11.84 10.64
C GLY A 55 3.27 11.92 10.11
N ARG A 56 2.44 12.71 10.79
CA ARG A 56 0.96 12.70 10.63
C ARG A 56 0.47 13.07 9.22
N ASP A 57 1.29 13.77 8.44
CA ASP A 57 0.94 14.22 7.10
C ASP A 57 1.33 13.21 6.01
N CYS A 58 1.82 12.02 6.35
CA CYS A 58 2.21 10.98 5.40
C CYS A 58 1.15 9.87 5.34
N LEU A 59 0.61 9.62 4.15
CA LEU A 59 -0.33 8.55 3.88
C LEU A 59 0.34 7.44 3.07
N GLY A 60 0.09 6.19 3.43
CA GLY A 60 0.55 5.04 2.65
C GLY A 60 -0.45 4.67 1.54
N LEU A 61 0.06 4.37 0.35
CA LEU A 61 -0.72 3.94 -0.81
C LEU A 61 -0.06 2.73 -1.47
N PHE A 62 -0.82 1.67 -1.69
CA PHE A 62 -0.44 0.56 -2.58
C PHE A 62 -1.01 0.81 -3.96
N ILE A 63 -0.19 0.67 -5.02
CA ILE A 63 -0.66 0.62 -6.40
C ILE A 63 -0.55 -0.81 -6.89
N MET A 64 -1.68 -1.37 -7.29
CA MET A 64 -1.82 -2.77 -7.67
C MET A 64 -2.07 -2.90 -9.17
N PHE A 65 -1.24 -3.72 -9.81
CA PHE A 65 -1.35 -4.07 -11.22
C PHE A 65 -1.77 -5.53 -11.40
N GLY A 66 -2.29 -5.87 -12.58
CA GLY A 66 -2.49 -7.26 -12.98
C GLY A 66 -3.60 -7.99 -12.22
N VAL A 67 -4.70 -7.29 -11.92
CA VAL A 67 -5.84 -7.90 -11.21
C VAL A 67 -6.49 -8.99 -12.07
N PRO A 68 -6.74 -10.22 -11.56
CA PRO A 68 -7.41 -11.28 -12.29
C PRO A 68 -8.77 -10.84 -12.83
N GLY A 69 -9.03 -11.16 -14.10
CA GLY A 69 -10.25 -10.73 -14.81
C GLY A 69 -10.22 -9.27 -15.29
N LYS A 70 -9.43 -8.39 -14.66
CA LYS A 70 -9.23 -6.99 -15.08
C LYS A 70 -7.73 -6.61 -15.10
N PRO A 71 -6.92 -7.26 -15.96
CA PRO A 71 -5.45 -7.14 -15.91
C PRO A 71 -4.92 -5.75 -16.28
N LYS A 72 -5.74 -4.92 -16.95
CA LYS A 72 -5.40 -3.54 -17.30
C LYS A 72 -5.74 -2.55 -16.18
N ASP A 73 -6.50 -2.96 -15.17
CA ASP A 73 -6.84 -2.08 -14.04
C ASP A 73 -5.57 -1.73 -13.25
N ILE A 74 -5.46 -0.46 -12.90
CA ILE A 74 -4.48 0.04 -11.93
C ILE A 74 -5.28 0.47 -10.69
N ARG A 75 -5.16 -0.29 -9.61
CA ARG A 75 -5.94 -0.07 -8.39
C ARG A 75 -5.08 0.49 -7.28
N GLY A 76 -5.42 1.67 -6.78
CA GLY A 76 -4.86 2.21 -5.55
C GLY A 76 -5.58 1.70 -4.31
N VAL A 77 -4.85 1.39 -3.25
CA VAL A 77 -5.41 1.00 -1.95
C VAL A 77 -4.68 1.76 -0.85
N MET A 78 -5.41 2.55 -0.07
CA MET A 78 -4.84 3.27 1.06
C MET A 78 -4.42 2.29 2.15
N LEU A 79 -3.30 2.55 2.81
CA LEU A 79 -2.82 1.76 3.94
C LEU A 79 -3.89 1.61 5.03
N ASP A 80 -4.61 2.69 5.34
CA ASP A 80 -5.72 2.69 6.31
C ASP A 80 -6.85 1.73 5.93
N SER A 81 -7.15 1.59 4.63
CA SER A 81 -8.15 0.64 4.15
C SER A 81 -7.70 -0.80 4.36
N VAL A 82 -6.41 -1.08 4.22
CA VAL A 82 -5.86 -2.41 4.52
C VAL A 82 -5.93 -2.70 6.01
N VAL A 83 -5.54 -1.75 6.87
CA VAL A 83 -5.63 -1.90 8.34
C VAL A 83 -7.08 -2.17 8.78
N LYS A 84 -8.06 -1.52 8.15
CA LYS A 84 -9.48 -1.83 8.39
C LYS A 84 -9.86 -3.23 7.93
N GLU A 85 -9.40 -3.67 6.75
CA GLU A 85 -9.67 -5.02 6.26
C GLU A 85 -8.99 -6.10 7.13
N GLU A 86 -7.81 -5.82 7.70
CA GLU A 86 -7.14 -6.69 8.69
C GLU A 86 -8.05 -6.91 9.91
N GLN A 87 -8.61 -5.84 10.46
CA GLN A 87 -9.51 -5.90 11.61
C GLN A 87 -10.81 -6.64 11.28
N LYS A 88 -11.39 -6.36 10.11
CA LYS A 88 -12.66 -6.94 9.65
C LYS A 88 -12.55 -8.43 9.35
N CYS A 89 -11.48 -8.85 8.69
CA CYS A 89 -11.32 -10.23 8.19
C CYS A 89 -10.33 -11.08 8.99
N ARG A 90 -9.73 -10.52 10.05
CA ARG A 90 -8.69 -11.18 10.87
C ARG A 90 -7.51 -11.69 10.03
N LEU A 91 -7.17 -10.92 8.99
CA LEU A 91 -5.98 -11.14 8.16
C LEU A 91 -4.89 -10.15 8.52
N SER A 92 -3.66 -10.40 8.05
CA SER A 92 -2.53 -9.49 8.23
C SER A 92 -1.82 -9.18 6.91
N GLY A 93 -1.29 -7.96 6.84
CA GLY A 93 -0.48 -7.39 5.77
C GLY A 93 -0.94 -7.77 4.38
N ARG A 94 -0.11 -8.54 3.69
CA ARG A 94 -0.34 -8.98 2.29
C ARG A 94 -1.67 -9.70 2.09
N ASN A 95 -2.14 -10.47 3.08
CA ASN A 95 -3.35 -11.26 2.93
C ASN A 95 -4.58 -10.34 2.97
N ALA A 96 -4.58 -9.33 3.85
CA ALA A 96 -5.62 -8.31 3.90
C ALA A 96 -5.62 -7.46 2.63
N LEU A 97 -4.44 -7.03 2.15
CA LEU A 97 -4.32 -6.29 0.90
C LEU A 97 -4.85 -7.11 -0.30
N ARG A 98 -4.46 -8.38 -0.41
CA ARG A 98 -4.95 -9.29 -1.44
C ARG A 98 -6.47 -9.44 -1.37
N GLN A 99 -7.01 -9.70 -0.18
CA GLN A 99 -8.46 -9.82 -0.01
C GLN A 99 -9.16 -8.53 -0.42
N PHE A 100 -8.69 -7.37 0.04
CA PHE A 100 -9.26 -6.08 -0.31
C PHE A 100 -9.31 -5.89 -1.83
N VAL A 101 -8.18 -6.08 -2.52
CA VAL A 101 -8.07 -5.84 -3.96
C VAL A 101 -8.96 -6.77 -4.77
N THR A 102 -9.05 -8.04 -4.37
CA THR A 102 -9.82 -9.06 -5.10
C THR A 102 -11.31 -9.04 -4.80
N SER A 103 -11.73 -8.55 -3.64
CA SER A 103 -13.15 -8.52 -3.23
C SER A 103 -13.83 -7.17 -3.46
N THR A 104 -13.06 -6.13 -3.79
CA THR A 104 -13.59 -4.79 -3.99
C THR A 104 -13.82 -4.50 -5.48
N ASP A 105 -15.06 -4.18 -5.83
CA ASP A 105 -15.45 -3.80 -7.20
C ASP A 105 -15.79 -2.32 -7.36
N SER A 106 -16.15 -1.63 -6.26
CA SER A 106 -16.38 -0.20 -6.25
C SER A 106 -15.07 0.58 -6.28
N PHE A 107 -15.08 1.73 -6.96
CA PHE A 107 -13.91 2.58 -7.07
C PHE A 107 -14.20 4.05 -6.79
N LEU A 108 -13.14 4.77 -6.44
CA LEU A 108 -13.09 6.21 -6.28
C LEU A 108 -12.13 6.79 -7.33
N PRO A 109 -12.50 7.84 -8.08
CA PRO A 109 -11.57 8.56 -8.94
C PRO A 109 -10.37 9.10 -8.15
N THR A 110 -9.19 9.13 -8.77
CA THR A 110 -7.98 9.69 -8.14
C THR A 110 -8.18 11.13 -7.64
N LYS A 111 -8.93 11.95 -8.39
CA LYS A 111 -9.27 13.32 -7.99
C LYS A 111 -10.00 13.35 -6.64
N ASP A 112 -11.03 12.52 -6.49
CA ASP A 112 -11.87 12.50 -5.30
C ASP A 112 -11.10 11.98 -4.08
N MET A 113 -10.14 11.07 -4.29
CA MET A 113 -9.18 10.66 -3.24
C MET A 113 -8.33 11.84 -2.76
N LEU A 114 -7.75 12.60 -3.70
CA LEU A 114 -6.93 13.76 -3.37
C LEU A 114 -7.75 14.84 -2.64
N GLU A 115 -8.98 15.09 -3.08
CA GLU A 115 -9.90 16.01 -2.41
C GLU A 115 -10.25 15.54 -0.99
N SER A 116 -10.45 14.24 -0.77
CA SER A 116 -10.68 13.66 0.55
C SER A 116 -9.47 13.84 1.49
N CYS A 117 -8.25 13.68 0.96
CA CYS A 117 -7.03 13.84 1.74
C CYS A 117 -6.71 15.32 2.04
N LEU A 118 -7.01 16.24 1.12
CA LEU A 118 -6.73 17.67 1.24
C LEU A 118 -7.82 18.44 2.01
N GLY A 119 -9.09 18.05 1.87
CA GLY A 119 -10.23 18.71 2.52
C GLY A 119 -10.39 18.38 4.01
N ALA A 120 -9.60 17.45 4.50
CA ALA A 120 -9.65 16.94 5.85
C ALA A 120 -8.85 17.79 6.84
N LYS A 121 -9.53 18.63 7.64
CA LYS A 121 -8.91 19.27 8.81
C LYS A 121 -8.51 18.27 9.92
N ASN A 122 -9.08 17.06 9.90
CA ASN A 122 -8.94 16.02 10.93
C ASN A 122 -8.45 14.65 10.37
N GLY A 123 -7.84 14.62 9.19
CA GLY A 123 -7.46 13.38 8.50
C GLY A 123 -8.51 12.86 7.50
N PRO A 124 -8.11 11.98 6.56
CA PRO A 124 -8.92 11.63 5.38
C PRO A 124 -10.34 11.22 5.76
N LYS A 125 -11.35 11.70 5.02
CA LYS A 125 -12.73 11.23 5.22
C LYS A 125 -12.76 9.73 5.03
N GLU A 126 -13.51 9.04 5.89
CA GLU A 126 -13.72 7.60 5.78
C GLU A 126 -14.24 7.24 4.39
N VAL A 127 -13.38 6.59 3.62
CA VAL A 127 -13.74 5.99 2.35
C VAL A 127 -14.08 4.54 2.66
N GLY A 128 -15.25 4.07 2.21
CA GLY A 128 -15.66 2.68 2.37
C GLY A 128 -14.74 1.69 1.64
N ASN A 129 -15.16 0.43 1.49
CA ASN A 129 -14.42 -0.56 0.68
C ASN A 129 -14.47 -0.17 -0.80
N VAL A 130 -13.60 0.74 -1.22
CA VAL A 130 -13.40 1.17 -2.60
C VAL A 130 -11.90 1.22 -2.88
N TYR A 131 -11.50 0.88 -4.10
CA TYR A 131 -10.14 1.14 -4.57
C TYR A 131 -10.07 2.48 -5.32
N ILE A 132 -8.89 3.04 -5.49
CA ILE A 132 -8.69 4.26 -6.29
C ILE A 132 -8.43 3.85 -7.74
N SER A 133 -9.22 4.38 -8.68
CA SER A 133 -8.94 4.19 -10.11
C SER A 133 -7.95 5.25 -10.60
N PHE A 134 -6.86 4.78 -11.20
CA PHE A 134 -5.88 5.62 -11.90
C PHE A 134 -6.12 5.69 -13.42
N LEU A 135 -7.18 5.05 -13.90
CA LEU A 135 -7.69 5.11 -15.27
C LEU A 135 -9.03 5.85 -15.32
#